data_AF-A0A3M0ZJH3-F1
#
_entry.id   AF-A0A3M0ZJH3-F1
#
_cell.length_a   1.000
_cell.length_b   1.000
_cell.length_c   1.000
_cell.angle_alpha   90.00
_cell.angle_beta   90.00
_cell.angle_gamma   90.00
#
_symmetry.space_group_name_H-M   'P 1'
#
loop_
_entity.id
_entity.type
_entity.pdbx_description
1 polymer ?
#
loop_
_entity_poly.entity_id
_entity_poly.type
_entity_poly.pdbx_seq_one_letter_code
_entity_poly.pdbx_strand_id
1 'polypeptide(L)'
;MVGDQLVVPLGRGKARLSARVRTSEIERARQAAGLGRDSENRFEPAPWAAWRASLYYAPLKPSKGIHLRFLLGDGEGLAILASGRWPLAWQVLSWQQDNKHEVLLQAFRLLQLHATRRLGLGGIEHVSVQGNNHLSGGWDALAEAIERPVQHVDGPSYEPEMVAFGLALGALAPKEETIDLAASLRDEPPLYKLVPWGEVSFGVALFLCMFLVMSHHAASLRGELAETTSRIAHVEWAKDLQIAKLKSQAAALEREVTPLEKFMERQFTFSRAFASVAEVMPEKTWLVVAEGKDLLWEKNPNKALGEHYLLLDTGVPNTSGDTTPPEINETVRRLERDSYLGRVLPRAKLVDVTWRQEGGNGFTVFTVLLKPKK
;
A
#
# COMPACT_ATOMS: atom_id res chain seq x y z
N MET A 1 15.05 21.56 -42.58
CA MET A 1 13.76 20.84 -42.45
C MET A 1 13.66 20.36 -41.03
N VAL A 2 12.52 20.55 -40.41
CA VAL A 2 12.22 20.04 -39.08
C VAL A 2 11.30 18.84 -39.25
N GLY A 3 11.37 17.88 -38.35
CA GLY A 3 10.45 16.77 -38.34
C GLY A 3 10.42 16.07 -37.01
N ASP A 4 9.37 15.29 -36.84
CA ASP A 4 9.14 14.47 -35.66
C ASP A 4 8.90 13.02 -36.08
N GLN A 5 9.18 12.10 -35.16
CA GLN A 5 9.05 10.66 -35.36
C GLN A 5 8.22 10.05 -34.25
N LEU A 6 7.18 9.31 -34.65
CA LEU A 6 6.32 8.59 -33.73
C LEU A 6 6.37 7.10 -34.03
N VAL A 7 6.59 6.27 -33.01
CA VAL A 7 6.56 4.80 -33.15
C VAL A 7 5.22 4.28 -32.66
N VAL A 8 4.38 3.80 -33.59
CA VAL A 8 3.04 3.31 -33.28
C VAL A 8 2.94 1.79 -33.36
N PRO A 9 2.12 1.14 -32.53
CA PRO A 9 1.84 -0.28 -32.66
C PRO A 9 0.93 -0.55 -33.87
N LEU A 10 1.31 -1.53 -34.70
CA LEU A 10 0.51 -2.02 -35.82
C LEU A 10 0.36 -3.55 -35.76
N GLY A 11 -0.79 -4.01 -35.24
CA GLY A 11 -1.02 -5.44 -35.04
C GLY A 11 0.03 -6.05 -34.10
N ARG A 12 0.85 -6.97 -34.64
CA ARG A 12 1.98 -7.58 -33.90
C ARG A 12 3.31 -6.82 -34.04
N GLY A 13 3.37 -5.81 -34.91
CA GLY A 13 4.57 -5.03 -35.20
C GLY A 13 4.52 -3.60 -34.68
N LYS A 14 5.57 -2.83 -35.00
CA LYS A 14 5.66 -1.38 -34.78
C LYS A 14 5.98 -0.70 -36.10
N ALA A 15 5.37 0.44 -36.38
CA ALA A 15 5.75 1.31 -37.48
C ALA A 15 6.32 2.63 -36.96
N ARG A 16 7.34 3.13 -37.65
CA ARG A 16 7.88 4.47 -37.42
C ARG A 16 7.25 5.42 -38.43
N LEU A 17 6.43 6.32 -37.92
CA LEU A 17 5.83 7.41 -38.66
C LEU A 17 6.76 8.62 -38.57
N SER A 18 6.97 9.31 -39.67
CA SER A 18 7.78 10.52 -39.70
C SER A 18 7.09 11.58 -40.52
N ALA A 19 6.98 12.79 -39.98
CA ALA A 19 6.54 13.95 -40.73
C ALA A 19 7.65 14.99 -40.74
N ARG A 20 7.78 15.69 -41.87
CA ARG A 20 8.78 16.74 -42.05
C ARG A 20 8.12 17.96 -42.68
N VAL A 21 8.57 19.12 -42.25
CA VAL A 21 8.08 20.42 -42.73
C VAL A 21 9.25 21.38 -42.82
N ARG A 22 9.15 22.38 -43.70
CA ARG A 22 10.19 23.41 -43.78
C ARG A 22 10.05 24.33 -42.58
N THR A 23 11.17 24.73 -41.98
CA THR A 23 11.18 25.64 -40.82
C THR A 23 10.43 26.94 -41.12
N SER A 24 10.58 27.46 -42.34
CA SER A 24 9.87 28.66 -42.81
C SER A 24 8.35 28.51 -42.88
N GLU A 25 7.83 27.29 -43.07
CA GLU A 25 6.39 27.02 -43.07
C GLU A 25 5.84 27.02 -41.65
N ILE A 26 6.57 26.44 -40.68
CA ILE A 26 6.21 26.52 -39.26
C ILE A 26 6.23 27.98 -38.80
N GLU A 27 7.29 28.74 -39.12
CA GLU A 27 7.35 30.14 -38.73
C GLU A 27 6.23 30.98 -39.35
N ARG A 28 5.88 30.73 -40.62
CA ARG A 28 4.74 31.40 -41.27
C ARG A 28 3.41 31.05 -40.60
N ALA A 29 3.18 29.77 -40.29
CA ALA A 29 1.98 29.33 -39.58
C ALA A 29 1.89 29.93 -38.18
N ARG A 30 3.01 29.97 -37.45
CA ARG A 30 3.14 30.59 -36.13
C ARG A 30 2.81 32.08 -36.18
N GLN A 31 3.40 32.80 -37.14
CA GLN A 31 3.15 34.23 -37.33
C GLN A 31 1.69 34.51 -37.70
N ALA A 32 1.11 33.72 -38.61
CA ALA A 32 -0.29 33.85 -39.01
C ALA A 32 -1.25 33.60 -37.82
N ALA A 33 -0.90 32.70 -36.91
CA ALA A 33 -1.66 32.43 -35.70
C ALA A 33 -1.41 33.43 -34.54
N GLY A 34 -0.52 34.42 -34.73
CA GLY A 34 -0.17 35.37 -33.67
C GLY A 34 0.54 34.75 -32.47
N LEU A 35 1.20 33.60 -32.66
CA LEU A 35 1.84 32.85 -31.58
C LEU A 35 3.29 33.29 -31.37
N GLY A 36 3.69 33.47 -30.10
CA GLY A 36 5.08 33.74 -29.74
C GLY A 36 6.01 32.55 -30.00
N ARG A 37 7.32 32.80 -30.10
CA ARG A 37 8.33 31.73 -30.18
C ARG A 37 8.32 30.82 -28.96
N ASP A 38 8.07 31.40 -27.79
CA ASP A 38 8.04 30.70 -26.50
C ASP A 38 6.72 29.96 -26.23
N SER A 39 5.79 29.96 -27.19
CA SER A 39 4.50 29.32 -27.00
C SER A 39 4.64 27.79 -27.02
N GLU A 40 4.09 27.10 -26.02
CA GLU A 40 4.09 25.62 -25.92
C GLU A 40 3.13 24.94 -26.91
N ASN A 41 2.69 25.67 -27.94
CA ASN A 41 1.71 25.20 -28.92
C ASN A 41 2.27 24.09 -29.79
N ARG A 42 1.45 23.05 -29.97
CA ARG A 42 1.75 21.89 -30.80
C ARG A 42 1.39 22.17 -32.26
N PHE A 43 2.28 21.79 -33.18
CA PHE A 43 2.03 21.90 -34.62
C PHE A 43 1.86 20.50 -35.20
N GLU A 44 0.64 20.19 -35.64
CA GLU A 44 0.29 18.87 -36.17
C GLU A 44 0.06 18.96 -37.70
N PRO A 45 0.34 17.90 -38.47
CA PRO A 45 -0.10 17.84 -39.86
C PRO A 45 -1.63 17.88 -39.96
N ALA A 46 -2.18 18.70 -40.87
CA ALA A 46 -3.63 18.81 -41.09
C ALA A 46 -4.33 17.43 -41.30
N PRO A 47 -3.74 16.45 -42.01
CA PRO A 47 -4.32 15.11 -42.12
C PRO A 47 -4.52 14.38 -40.80
N TRP A 48 -3.67 14.64 -39.80
CA TRP A 48 -3.79 14.04 -38.47
C TRP A 48 -5.01 14.57 -37.73
N ALA A 49 -5.21 15.88 -37.80
CA ALA A 49 -6.37 16.55 -37.24
C ALA A 49 -7.66 16.13 -37.96
N ALA A 50 -7.65 16.13 -39.30
CA ALA A 50 -8.78 15.68 -40.11
C ALA A 50 -9.17 14.22 -39.79
N TRP A 51 -8.18 13.33 -39.62
CA TRP A 51 -8.43 11.95 -39.21
C TRP A 51 -9.11 11.86 -37.84
N ARG A 52 -8.60 12.61 -36.86
CA ARG A 52 -9.18 12.68 -35.51
C ARG A 52 -10.63 13.16 -35.54
N ALA A 53 -10.91 14.24 -36.28
CA ALA A 53 -12.26 14.76 -36.47
C ALA A 53 -13.18 13.72 -37.16
N SER A 54 -12.70 13.08 -38.23
CA SER A 54 -13.41 12.02 -38.96
C SER A 54 -13.81 10.86 -38.04
N LEU A 55 -12.89 10.41 -37.17
CA LEU A 55 -13.17 9.33 -36.21
C LEU A 55 -14.18 9.74 -35.14
N TYR A 56 -14.24 11.01 -34.77
CA TYR A 56 -15.24 11.53 -33.83
C TYR A 56 -16.65 11.42 -34.40
N TYR A 57 -16.86 11.81 -35.66
CA TYR A 57 -18.17 11.72 -36.32
C TYR A 57 -18.53 10.27 -36.70
N ALA A 58 -17.58 9.54 -37.28
CA ALA A 58 -17.79 8.18 -37.76
C ALA A 58 -16.65 7.25 -37.32
N PRO A 59 -16.78 6.58 -36.17
CA PRO A 59 -15.82 5.58 -35.72
C PRO A 59 -15.64 4.43 -36.74
N LEU A 60 -14.46 3.82 -36.77
CA LEU A 60 -14.17 2.71 -37.69
C LEU A 60 -14.98 1.46 -37.34
N LYS A 61 -15.55 0.84 -38.38
CA LYS A 61 -16.27 -0.44 -38.30
C LYS A 61 -15.78 -1.34 -39.44
N PRO A 62 -15.00 -2.41 -39.14
CA PRO A 62 -14.51 -2.83 -37.83
C PRO A 62 -13.41 -1.91 -37.27
N SER A 63 -13.14 -2.00 -35.97
CA SER A 63 -12.10 -1.17 -35.30
C SER A 63 -10.66 -1.64 -35.59
N LYS A 64 -10.50 -2.89 -36.02
CA LYS A 64 -9.23 -3.50 -36.39
C LYS A 64 -9.07 -3.50 -37.92
N GLY A 65 -7.84 -3.71 -38.38
CA GLY A 65 -7.51 -3.75 -39.81
C GLY A 65 -6.88 -2.47 -40.33
N ILE A 66 -6.63 -2.47 -41.64
CA ILE A 66 -6.11 -1.31 -42.38
C ILE A 66 -7.26 -0.64 -43.12
N HIS A 67 -7.46 0.63 -42.84
CA HIS A 67 -8.56 1.43 -43.34
C HIS A 67 -8.04 2.46 -44.33
N LEU A 68 -8.74 2.62 -45.44
CA LEU A 68 -8.63 3.79 -46.29
C LEU A 68 -9.93 4.59 -46.14
N ARG A 69 -9.81 5.86 -45.78
CA ARG A 69 -10.95 6.78 -45.79
C ARG A 69 -10.69 7.96 -46.71
N PHE A 70 -11.65 8.20 -47.59
CA PHE A 70 -11.72 9.41 -48.38
C PHE A 70 -12.54 10.45 -47.63
N LEU A 71 -11.93 11.58 -47.29
CA LEU A 71 -12.59 12.78 -46.77
C LEU A 71 -12.75 13.75 -47.93
N LEU A 72 -13.98 14.01 -48.36
CA LEU A 72 -14.26 14.75 -49.59
C LEU A 72 -14.88 16.11 -49.30
N GLY A 73 -14.34 17.16 -49.90
CA GLY A 73 -14.88 18.50 -49.93
C GLY A 73 -15.28 18.91 -51.35
N ASP A 74 -15.35 20.22 -51.58
CA ASP A 74 -15.76 20.80 -52.86
C ASP A 74 -14.55 21.02 -53.78
N GLY A 75 -14.23 20.00 -54.58
CA GLY A 75 -13.10 20.02 -55.53
C GLY A 75 -11.76 19.57 -54.95
N GLU A 76 -11.69 19.41 -53.64
CA GLU A 76 -10.51 18.88 -52.94
C GLU A 76 -10.90 17.82 -51.90
N GLY A 77 -9.92 17.05 -51.47
CA GLY A 77 -10.13 16.03 -50.46
C GLY A 77 -8.83 15.43 -49.94
N LEU A 78 -9.00 14.43 -49.09
CA LEU A 78 -7.89 13.77 -48.43
C LEU A 78 -8.16 12.26 -48.37
N ALA A 79 -7.27 11.47 -48.95
CA ALA A 79 -7.26 10.02 -48.76
C ALA A 79 -6.32 9.68 -47.61
N ILE A 80 -6.82 9.04 -46.56
CA ILE A 80 -6.02 8.65 -45.38
C ILE A 80 -5.98 7.14 -45.25
N LEU A 81 -4.78 6.58 -45.32
CA LEU A 81 -4.48 5.20 -44.94
C LEU A 81 -4.21 5.17 -43.43
N ALA A 82 -4.96 4.37 -42.68
CA ALA A 82 -4.89 4.35 -41.23
C ALA A 82 -5.03 2.95 -40.63
N SER A 83 -4.59 2.79 -39.38
CA SER A 83 -4.91 1.62 -38.55
C SER A 83 -5.36 2.09 -37.17
N GLY A 84 -6.64 1.90 -36.86
CA GLY A 84 -7.25 2.45 -35.66
C GLY A 84 -7.15 3.97 -35.62
N ARG A 85 -6.58 4.52 -34.54
CA ARG A 85 -6.40 5.97 -34.37
C ARG A 85 -5.19 6.56 -35.12
N TRP A 86 -4.37 5.72 -35.76
CA TRP A 86 -3.10 6.13 -36.35
C TRP A 86 -3.21 6.33 -37.86
N PRO A 87 -3.13 7.56 -38.37
CA PRO A 87 -2.95 7.79 -39.80
C PRO A 87 -1.51 7.41 -40.19
N LEU A 88 -1.37 6.48 -41.12
CA LEU A 88 -0.08 5.90 -41.53
C LEU A 88 0.51 6.61 -42.74
N ALA A 89 -0.35 6.95 -43.71
CA ALA A 89 0.00 7.70 -44.90
C ALA A 89 -1.25 8.43 -45.39
N TRP A 90 -1.05 9.48 -46.18
CA TRP A 90 -2.16 10.22 -46.77
C TRP A 90 -1.77 10.78 -48.12
N GLN A 91 -2.78 11.08 -48.93
CA GLN A 91 -2.65 11.75 -50.22
C GLN A 91 -3.67 12.89 -50.26
N VAL A 92 -3.18 14.11 -50.46
CA VAL A 92 -4.05 15.26 -50.76
C VAL A 92 -4.57 15.10 -52.17
N LEU A 93 -5.86 15.32 -52.34
CA LEU A 93 -6.59 15.15 -53.58
C LEU A 93 -7.11 16.50 -54.06
N SER A 94 -7.06 16.70 -55.37
CA SER A 94 -7.67 17.84 -56.04
C SER A 94 -8.24 17.34 -57.36
N TRP A 95 -9.46 17.74 -57.69
CA TRP A 95 -10.13 17.33 -58.92
C TRP A 95 -10.96 18.47 -59.51
N GLN A 96 -11.25 18.34 -60.80
CA GLN A 96 -12.31 19.08 -61.48
C GLN A 96 -13.55 18.17 -61.55
N GLN A 97 -14.74 18.71 -61.83
CA GLN A 97 -16.01 17.98 -61.70
C GLN A 97 -16.03 16.61 -62.43
N ASP A 98 -15.29 16.47 -63.53
CA ASP A 98 -15.34 15.28 -64.38
C ASP A 98 -14.28 14.21 -64.10
N ASN A 99 -13.22 14.50 -63.32
CA ASN A 99 -12.11 13.56 -63.11
C ASN A 99 -11.99 13.01 -61.68
N LYS A 100 -12.97 13.29 -60.81
CA LYS A 100 -12.98 12.82 -59.40
C LYS A 100 -12.77 11.31 -59.29
N HIS A 101 -13.41 10.52 -60.16
CA HIS A 101 -13.31 9.05 -60.14
C HIS A 101 -11.86 8.57 -60.33
N GLU A 102 -11.16 9.08 -61.34
CA GLU A 102 -9.78 8.71 -61.66
C GLU A 102 -8.81 9.07 -60.54
N VAL A 103 -9.00 10.26 -59.94
CA VAL A 103 -8.18 10.74 -58.82
C VAL A 103 -8.33 9.82 -57.59
N LEU A 104 -9.56 9.40 -57.26
CA LEU A 104 -9.80 8.47 -56.15
C LEU A 104 -9.17 7.10 -56.40
N LEU A 105 -9.29 6.58 -57.62
CA LEU A 105 -8.68 5.30 -58.00
C LEU A 105 -7.15 5.35 -57.96
N GLN A 106 -6.55 6.45 -58.44
CA GLN A 106 -5.12 6.67 -58.38
C GLN A 106 -4.62 6.73 -56.92
N ALA A 107 -5.33 7.46 -56.07
CA ALA A 107 -5.01 7.58 -54.65
C ALA A 107 -5.10 6.22 -53.93
N PHE A 108 -6.14 5.43 -54.22
CA PHE A 108 -6.26 4.07 -53.71
C PHE A 108 -5.05 3.22 -54.09
N ARG A 109 -4.70 3.18 -55.38
CA ARG A 109 -3.58 2.35 -55.89
C ARG A 109 -2.25 2.79 -55.29
N LEU A 110 -2.01 4.09 -55.14
CA LEU A 110 -0.79 4.64 -54.53
C LEU A 110 -0.68 4.24 -53.06
N LEU A 111 -1.76 4.40 -52.29
CA LEU A 111 -1.76 4.07 -50.86
C LEU A 111 -1.74 2.55 -50.63
N GLN A 112 -2.36 1.76 -51.50
CA GLN A 112 -2.27 0.29 -51.50
C GLN A 112 -0.82 -0.17 -51.74
N LEU A 113 -0.16 0.41 -52.74
CA LEU A 113 1.25 0.11 -53.03
C LEU A 113 2.14 0.51 -51.85
N HIS A 114 1.87 1.66 -51.23
CA HIS A 114 2.59 2.11 -50.04
C HIS A 114 2.39 1.15 -48.85
N ALA A 115 1.16 0.77 -48.55
CA ALA A 115 0.82 -0.16 -47.48
C ALA A 115 1.55 -1.51 -47.63
N THR A 116 1.53 -2.08 -48.83
CA THR A 116 2.12 -3.40 -49.10
C THR A 116 3.63 -3.36 -49.21
N ARG A 117 4.21 -2.41 -49.97
CA ARG A 117 5.65 -2.39 -50.27
C ARG A 117 6.50 -1.66 -49.24
N ARG A 118 5.98 -0.59 -48.62
CA ARG A 118 6.75 0.24 -47.68
C ARG A 118 6.46 -0.11 -46.22
N LEU A 119 5.19 -0.38 -45.89
CA LEU A 119 4.79 -0.69 -44.52
C LEU A 119 4.72 -2.20 -44.22
N GLY A 120 4.78 -3.05 -45.25
CA GLY A 120 4.72 -4.51 -45.09
C GLY A 120 3.37 -5.02 -44.58
N LEU A 121 2.28 -4.29 -44.85
CA LEU A 121 0.93 -4.62 -44.43
C LEU A 121 0.24 -5.51 -45.46
N GLY A 122 -0.80 -6.24 -45.04
CA GLY A 122 -1.60 -7.13 -45.91
C GLY A 122 -2.43 -6.42 -46.99
N GLY A 123 -2.33 -5.08 -47.09
CA GLY A 123 -3.15 -4.23 -47.95
C GLY A 123 -4.23 -3.47 -47.16
N ILE A 124 -4.94 -2.58 -47.86
CA ILE A 124 -6.13 -1.91 -47.35
C ILE A 124 -7.23 -2.96 -47.21
N GLU A 125 -7.89 -3.06 -46.07
CA GLU A 125 -8.96 -4.04 -45.82
C GLU A 125 -10.34 -3.40 -46.03
N HIS A 126 -10.50 -2.16 -45.56
CA HIS A 126 -11.76 -1.43 -45.55
C HIS A 126 -11.62 -0.08 -46.26
N VAL A 127 -12.61 0.28 -47.08
CA VAL A 127 -12.66 1.56 -47.79
C VAL A 127 -13.93 2.28 -47.37
N SER A 128 -13.78 3.54 -46.95
CA SER A 128 -14.92 4.38 -46.57
C SER A 128 -14.83 5.78 -47.18
N VAL A 129 -15.99 6.43 -47.35
CA VAL A 129 -16.10 7.80 -47.84
C VAL A 129 -16.94 8.65 -46.88
N GLN A 130 -16.45 9.84 -46.59
CA GLN A 130 -17.08 10.86 -45.74
C GLN A 130 -17.11 12.21 -46.48
N GLY A 131 -18.13 13.03 -46.20
CA GLY A 131 -18.24 14.39 -46.73
C GLY A 131 -19.04 14.46 -48.03
N ASN A 132 -18.63 15.33 -48.97
CA ASN A 132 -19.28 15.48 -50.27
C ASN A 132 -19.07 14.23 -51.15
N ASN A 133 -19.96 13.27 -50.96
CA ASN A 133 -19.95 11.96 -51.59
C ASN A 133 -20.61 11.95 -52.98
N HIS A 134 -20.89 13.10 -53.60
CA HIS A 134 -21.38 13.10 -54.97
C HIS A 134 -20.29 12.63 -55.95
N LEU A 135 -20.60 11.61 -56.74
CA LEU A 135 -19.72 11.04 -57.76
C LEU A 135 -20.56 10.72 -59.01
N SER A 136 -20.26 11.36 -60.14
CA SER A 136 -21.07 11.31 -61.38
C SER A 136 -21.22 9.90 -61.95
N GLY A 137 -20.18 9.06 -61.86
CA GLY A 137 -20.19 7.67 -62.31
C GLY A 137 -20.72 6.66 -61.28
N GLY A 138 -21.19 7.11 -60.12
CA GLY A 138 -21.60 6.25 -59.01
C GLY A 138 -20.44 5.60 -58.27
N TRP A 139 -20.69 5.16 -57.04
CA TRP A 139 -19.69 4.52 -56.18
C TRP A 139 -19.46 3.04 -56.52
N ASP A 140 -20.42 2.40 -57.19
CA ASP A 140 -20.34 0.98 -57.57
C ASP A 140 -19.21 0.72 -58.56
N ALA A 141 -19.04 1.60 -59.57
CA ALA A 141 -17.94 1.49 -60.53
C ALA A 141 -16.57 1.63 -59.86
N LEU A 142 -16.45 2.50 -58.85
CA LEU A 142 -15.20 2.64 -58.09
C LEU A 142 -14.98 1.41 -57.21
N ALA A 143 -16.02 0.91 -56.54
CA ALA A 143 -15.98 -0.28 -55.70
C ALA A 143 -15.55 -1.53 -56.49
N GLU A 144 -16.03 -1.67 -57.74
CA GLU A 144 -15.61 -2.71 -58.67
C GLU A 144 -14.13 -2.54 -59.04
N ALA A 145 -13.71 -1.33 -59.42
CA ALA A 145 -12.32 -1.06 -59.83
C ALA A 145 -11.28 -1.23 -58.70
N ILE A 146 -11.68 -1.06 -57.44
CA ILE A 146 -10.83 -1.30 -56.26
C ILE A 146 -11.02 -2.71 -55.67
N GLU A 147 -11.94 -3.50 -56.22
CA GLU A 147 -12.33 -4.84 -55.77
C GLU A 147 -12.77 -4.89 -54.30
N ARG A 148 -13.38 -3.81 -53.79
CA ARG A 148 -13.81 -3.67 -52.40
C ARG A 148 -15.05 -2.81 -52.27
N PRO A 149 -15.97 -3.14 -51.34
CA PRO A 149 -17.10 -2.28 -51.05
C PRO A 149 -16.63 -0.94 -50.48
N VAL A 150 -17.21 0.16 -50.97
CA VAL A 150 -17.00 1.50 -50.42
C VAL A 150 -18.13 1.80 -49.44
N GLN A 151 -17.78 1.97 -48.17
CA GLN A 151 -18.75 2.29 -47.12
C GLN A 151 -18.96 3.80 -47.02
N HIS A 152 -20.21 4.23 -47.11
CA HIS A 152 -20.57 5.62 -46.82
C HIS A 152 -20.66 5.81 -45.32
N VAL A 153 -19.97 6.83 -44.80
CA VAL A 153 -20.00 7.18 -43.39
C VAL A 153 -20.45 8.62 -43.22
N ASP A 154 -21.24 8.85 -42.17
CA ASP A 154 -21.74 10.18 -41.85
C ASP A 154 -20.63 11.09 -41.35
N GLY A 155 -20.70 12.37 -41.72
CA GLY A 155 -19.80 13.40 -41.22
C GLY A 155 -19.68 14.59 -42.17
N PRO A 156 -19.07 15.68 -41.70
CA PRO A 156 -18.92 16.89 -42.51
C PRO A 156 -18.00 16.66 -43.70
N SER A 157 -18.13 17.55 -44.68
CA SER A 157 -17.20 17.70 -45.80
C SER A 157 -15.78 18.01 -45.32
N TYR A 158 -14.79 17.67 -46.15
CA TYR A 158 -13.41 18.06 -45.88
C TYR A 158 -13.23 19.55 -46.15
N GLU A 159 -13.29 20.34 -45.08
CA GLU A 159 -13.14 21.79 -45.07
C GLU A 159 -12.19 22.22 -43.93
N PRO A 160 -11.65 23.47 -43.93
CA PRO A 160 -10.78 23.97 -42.88
C PRO A 160 -11.35 23.82 -41.46
N GLU A 161 -12.67 23.90 -41.31
CA GLU A 161 -13.42 23.73 -40.07
C GLU A 161 -13.25 22.32 -39.49
N MET A 162 -13.20 21.30 -40.34
CA MET A 162 -12.96 19.92 -39.92
C MET A 162 -11.55 19.75 -39.36
N VAL A 163 -10.56 20.38 -39.99
CA VAL A 163 -9.17 20.39 -39.51
C VAL A 163 -9.08 21.15 -38.18
N ALA A 164 -9.70 22.33 -38.09
CA ALA A 164 -9.73 23.14 -36.87
C ALA A 164 -10.39 22.39 -35.70
N PHE A 165 -11.52 21.72 -35.94
CA PHE A 165 -12.18 20.86 -34.96
C PHE A 165 -11.28 19.71 -34.52
N GLY A 166 -10.60 19.05 -35.47
CA GLY A 166 -9.62 18.01 -35.20
C GLY A 166 -8.45 18.49 -34.35
N LEU A 167 -7.92 19.69 -34.61
CA LEU A 167 -6.86 20.31 -33.81
C LEU A 167 -7.35 20.61 -32.39
N ALA A 168 -8.57 21.15 -32.26
CA ALA A 168 -9.19 21.42 -30.96
C ALA A 168 -9.37 20.13 -30.13
N LEU A 169 -9.84 19.05 -30.75
CA LEU A 169 -9.91 17.73 -30.10
C LEU A 169 -8.52 17.25 -29.63
N GLY A 170 -7.47 17.51 -30.41
CA GLY A 170 -6.10 17.21 -30.02
C GLY A 170 -5.62 18.00 -28.82
N ALA A 171 -5.96 19.29 -28.76
CA ALA A 171 -5.59 20.18 -27.67
C ALA A 171 -6.26 19.76 -26.35
N LEU A 172 -7.50 19.25 -26.40
CA LEU A 172 -8.21 18.70 -25.25
C LEU A 172 -7.60 17.40 -24.71
N ALA A 173 -6.82 16.69 -25.52
CA ALA A 173 -6.18 15.43 -25.18
C ALA A 173 -4.64 15.53 -25.22
N PRO A 174 -4.01 16.32 -24.32
CA PRO A 174 -2.56 16.59 -24.37
C PRO A 174 -1.69 15.33 -24.18
N LYS A 175 -2.27 14.26 -23.60
CA LYS A 175 -1.60 12.98 -23.39
C LYS A 175 -1.64 12.05 -24.60
N GLU A 176 -2.42 12.37 -25.63
CA GLU A 176 -2.42 11.58 -26.85
C GLU A 176 -1.11 11.80 -27.61
N GLU A 177 -0.42 10.70 -27.90
CA GLU A 177 0.75 10.71 -28.75
C GLU A 177 0.35 11.17 -30.15
N THR A 178 0.93 12.27 -30.60
CA THR A 178 0.75 12.83 -31.93
C THR A 178 2.10 13.29 -32.44
N ILE A 179 2.21 13.50 -33.74
CA ILE A 179 3.38 14.16 -34.33
C ILE A 179 3.33 15.65 -33.96
N ASP A 180 4.38 16.15 -33.31
CA ASP A 180 4.58 17.58 -33.07
C ASP A 180 5.74 18.10 -33.94
N LEU A 181 5.38 18.71 -35.06
CA LEU A 181 6.31 19.31 -36.00
C LEU A 181 7.11 20.46 -35.39
N ALA A 182 6.66 21.07 -34.30
CA ALA A 182 7.40 22.14 -33.63
C ALA A 182 8.30 21.63 -32.51
N ALA A 183 8.26 20.34 -32.14
CA ALA A 183 9.00 19.81 -31.00
C ALA A 183 10.50 20.12 -31.10
N SER A 184 11.12 19.96 -32.27
CA SER A 184 12.55 20.24 -32.46
C SER A 184 12.88 21.74 -32.57
N LEU A 185 11.89 22.62 -32.61
CA LEU A 185 12.06 24.07 -32.64
C LEU A 185 11.78 24.72 -31.27
N ARG A 186 11.28 23.94 -30.30
CA ARG A 186 11.15 24.41 -28.93
C ARG A 186 12.55 24.43 -28.33
N ASP A 187 12.94 25.56 -27.78
CA ASP A 187 14.14 25.61 -26.96
C ASP A 187 13.96 24.63 -25.80
N GLU A 188 14.99 23.85 -25.51
CA GLU A 188 14.97 22.95 -24.36
C GLU A 188 14.65 23.80 -23.11
N PRO A 189 13.65 23.42 -22.31
CA PRO A 189 13.32 24.18 -21.12
C PRO A 189 14.58 24.24 -20.25
N PRO A 190 15.01 25.44 -19.83
CA PRO A 190 16.26 25.57 -19.11
C PRO A 190 16.19 24.74 -17.81
N LEU A 191 17.29 24.09 -17.45
CA LEU A 191 17.34 23.12 -16.33
C LEU A 191 16.70 23.64 -15.04
N TYR A 192 16.80 24.94 -14.76
CA TYR A 192 16.20 25.55 -13.59
C TYR A 192 14.65 25.50 -13.56
N LYS A 193 13.97 25.32 -14.69
CA LYS A 193 12.50 25.13 -14.73
C LYS A 193 12.08 23.67 -14.57
N LEU A 194 12.96 22.73 -14.91
CA LEU A 194 12.68 21.29 -14.81
C LEU A 194 12.87 20.77 -13.38
N VAL A 195 13.78 21.38 -12.63
CA VAL A 195 14.11 20.94 -11.27
C VAL A 195 13.12 21.54 -10.27
N PRO A 196 12.45 20.72 -9.43
CA PRO A 196 11.60 21.21 -8.35
C PRO A 196 12.48 21.77 -7.22
N TRP A 197 12.97 23.00 -7.37
CA TRP A 197 13.91 23.62 -6.42
C TRP A 197 13.40 23.67 -4.98
N GLY A 198 12.08 23.75 -4.79
CA GLY A 198 11.46 23.63 -3.47
C GLY A 198 11.79 22.30 -2.81
N GLU A 199 11.57 21.18 -3.50
CA GLU A 199 11.86 19.84 -3.00
C GLU A 199 13.35 19.61 -2.79
N VAL A 200 14.20 20.09 -3.71
CA VAL A 200 15.65 20.00 -3.58
C VAL A 200 16.15 20.78 -2.36
N SER A 201 15.67 22.02 -2.18
CA SER A 201 16.06 22.86 -1.04
C SER A 201 15.62 22.25 0.29
N PHE A 202 14.41 21.67 0.33
CA PHE A 202 13.90 20.95 1.49
C PHE A 202 14.74 19.70 1.79
N GLY A 203 15.08 18.91 0.78
CA GLY A 203 15.94 17.73 0.92
C GLY A 203 17.33 18.07 1.45
N VAL A 204 17.95 19.14 0.95
CA VAL A 204 19.25 19.64 1.43
C VAL A 204 19.15 20.10 2.89
N ALA A 205 18.10 20.85 3.25
CA ALA A 205 17.89 21.30 4.62
C ALA A 205 17.72 20.12 5.59
N LEU A 206 16.94 19.11 5.22
CA LEU A 206 16.72 17.92 6.02
C LEU A 206 18.01 17.12 6.23
N PHE A 207 18.81 16.96 5.17
CA PHE A 207 20.11 16.31 5.25
C PHE A 207 21.06 17.05 6.21
N LEU A 208 21.07 18.38 6.14
CA LEU A 208 21.92 19.22 6.99
C LEU A 208 21.48 19.14 8.47
N CYS A 209 20.18 19.16 8.74
CA CYS A 209 19.63 18.91 10.08
C CYS A 209 20.03 17.53 10.62
N MET A 210 19.88 16.48 9.81
CA MET A 210 20.24 15.12 10.21
C MET A 210 21.75 15.00 10.49
N PHE A 211 22.58 15.60 9.64
CA PHE A 211 24.03 15.66 9.84
C PHE A 211 24.40 16.34 11.17
N LEU A 212 23.77 17.48 11.49
CA LEU A 212 24.02 18.20 12.74
C LEU A 212 23.60 17.38 13.97
N VAL A 213 22.41 16.76 13.94
CA VAL A 213 21.92 15.91 15.04
C VAL A 213 22.84 14.71 15.27
N MET A 214 23.21 14.00 14.20
CA MET A 214 24.15 12.87 14.29
C MET A 214 25.53 13.31 14.80
N SER A 215 26.03 14.46 14.35
CA SER A 215 27.31 14.99 14.82
C SER A 215 27.27 15.34 16.31
N HIS A 216 26.19 15.94 16.78
CA HIS A 216 26.00 16.24 18.19
C HIS A 216 25.91 14.97 19.03
N HIS A 217 25.14 13.99 18.60
CA HIS A 217 25.01 12.71 19.30
C HIS A 217 26.35 11.95 19.36
N ALA A 218 27.10 11.93 18.27
CA ALA A 218 28.43 11.34 18.23
C ALA A 218 29.40 12.03 19.20
N ALA A 219 29.33 13.36 19.34
CA ALA A 219 30.11 14.10 20.31
C ALA A 219 29.70 13.75 21.76
N SER A 220 28.41 13.65 22.05
CA SER A 220 27.89 13.25 23.37
C SER A 220 28.36 11.85 23.76
N LEU A 221 28.24 10.87 22.86
CA LEU A 221 28.68 9.50 23.10
C LEU A 221 30.18 9.41 23.38
N ARG A 222 30.99 10.22 22.69
CA ARG A 222 32.44 10.31 22.98
C ARG A 222 32.69 10.87 24.37
N GLY A 223 31.91 11.86 24.81
CA GLY A 223 31.97 12.41 26.16
C GLY A 223 31.62 11.36 27.23
N GLU A 224 30.50 10.67 27.07
CA GLU A 224 30.06 9.60 27.99
C GLU A 224 31.06 8.44 28.03
N LEU A 225 31.62 8.06 26.87
CA LEU A 225 32.64 7.02 26.81
C LEU A 225 33.93 7.46 27.53
N ALA A 226 34.36 8.70 27.37
CA ALA A 226 35.52 9.23 28.09
C ALA A 226 35.26 9.27 29.61
N GLU A 227 34.08 9.71 30.04
CA GLU A 227 33.70 9.75 31.45
C GLU A 227 33.63 8.35 32.07
N THR A 228 32.97 7.41 31.40
CA THR A 228 32.88 6.02 31.88
C THR A 228 34.24 5.34 31.92
N THR A 229 35.10 5.56 30.91
CA THR A 229 36.47 5.05 30.90
C THR A 229 37.28 5.61 32.07
N SER A 230 37.13 6.91 32.37
CA SER A 230 37.75 7.55 33.54
C SER A 230 37.24 6.94 34.86
N ARG A 231 35.92 6.73 35.00
CA ARG A 231 35.34 6.10 36.19
C ARG A 231 35.84 4.66 36.38
N ILE A 232 35.93 3.88 35.31
CA ILE A 232 36.47 2.51 35.35
C ILE A 232 37.94 2.52 35.79
N ALA A 233 38.74 3.47 35.32
CA ALA A 233 40.16 3.58 35.70
C ALA A 233 40.35 3.79 37.22
N HIS A 234 39.37 4.39 37.91
CA HIS A 234 39.38 4.61 39.36
C HIS A 234 38.95 3.37 40.18
N VAL A 235 38.40 2.33 39.57
CA VAL A 235 37.96 1.11 40.26
C VAL A 235 39.04 0.04 40.19
N GLU A 236 39.96 0.03 41.15
CA GLU A 236 41.15 -0.84 41.13
C GLU A 236 40.83 -2.34 41.08
N TRP A 237 39.75 -2.78 41.71
CA TRP A 237 39.36 -4.19 41.74
C TRP A 237 38.81 -4.72 40.40
N ALA A 238 38.45 -3.82 39.47
CA ALA A 238 37.83 -4.17 38.20
C ALA A 238 38.79 -4.09 37.00
N LYS A 239 40.05 -3.68 37.21
CA LYS A 239 41.03 -3.41 36.14
C LYS A 239 41.32 -4.62 35.23
N ASP A 240 41.16 -5.85 35.74
CA ASP A 240 41.44 -7.09 35.00
C ASP A 240 40.18 -7.90 34.63
N LEU A 241 38.98 -7.39 34.95
CA LEU A 241 37.74 -8.11 34.68
C LEU A 241 37.17 -7.72 33.32
N GLN A 242 37.01 -8.72 32.44
CA GLN A 242 36.28 -8.54 31.19
C GLN A 242 34.82 -8.13 31.47
N ILE A 243 34.30 -7.17 30.69
CA ILE A 243 32.92 -6.65 30.82
C ILE A 243 31.87 -7.78 30.80
N ALA A 244 32.11 -8.84 30.02
CA ALA A 244 31.22 -10.00 29.97
C ALA A 244 31.11 -10.71 31.33
N LYS A 245 32.21 -10.82 32.08
CA LYS A 245 32.25 -11.45 33.41
C LYS A 245 31.56 -10.60 34.47
N LEU A 246 31.69 -9.27 34.39
CA LEU A 246 30.95 -8.35 35.26
C LEU A 246 29.44 -8.44 35.03
N LYS A 247 28.99 -8.50 33.77
CA LYS A 247 27.57 -8.70 33.44
C LYS A 247 27.04 -10.03 33.96
N SER A 248 27.81 -11.12 33.83
CA SER A 248 27.37 -12.43 34.35
C SER A 248 27.30 -12.45 35.89
N GLN A 249 28.23 -11.77 36.57
CA GLN A 249 28.22 -11.67 38.03
C GLN A 249 27.08 -10.80 38.54
N ALA A 250 26.81 -9.67 37.88
CA ALA A 250 25.66 -8.82 38.20
C ALA A 250 24.34 -9.60 38.04
N ALA A 251 24.18 -10.33 36.94
CA ALA A 251 22.99 -11.16 36.72
C ALA A 251 22.88 -12.33 37.73
N ALA A 252 24.00 -12.90 38.18
CA ALA A 252 24.01 -13.92 39.22
C ALA A 252 23.57 -13.33 40.57
N LEU A 253 24.12 -12.18 40.94
CA LEU A 253 23.77 -11.47 42.16
C LEU A 253 22.30 -11.04 42.16
N GLU A 254 21.81 -10.50 41.05
CA GLU A 254 20.40 -10.11 40.91
C GLU A 254 19.46 -11.30 41.10
N ARG A 255 19.81 -12.49 40.58
CA ARG A 255 19.06 -13.73 40.80
C ARG A 255 19.06 -14.19 42.26
N GLU A 256 20.12 -13.91 43.01
CA GLU A 256 20.21 -14.26 44.43
C GLU A 256 19.50 -13.25 45.34
N VAL A 257 19.58 -11.95 45.01
CA VAL A 257 19.03 -10.86 45.83
C VAL A 257 17.54 -10.67 45.61
N THR A 258 17.04 -10.79 44.37
CA THR A 258 15.61 -10.56 44.07
C THR A 258 14.64 -11.41 44.91
N PRO A 259 14.89 -12.71 45.15
CA PRO A 259 14.04 -13.51 46.03
C PRO A 259 14.08 -13.06 47.50
N LEU A 260 15.22 -12.58 48.00
CA LEU A 260 15.37 -12.08 49.36
C LEU A 260 14.63 -10.77 49.55
N GLU A 261 14.72 -9.85 48.59
CA GLU A 261 13.93 -8.60 48.58
C GLU A 261 12.44 -8.91 48.59
N LYS A 262 11.97 -9.82 47.72
CA LYS A 262 10.57 -10.27 47.68
C LYS A 262 10.12 -10.95 48.97
N PHE A 263 11.01 -11.64 49.68
CA PHE A 263 10.70 -12.22 50.98
C PHE A 263 10.55 -11.13 52.04
N MET A 264 11.44 -10.13 52.06
CA MET A 264 11.40 -9.01 53.00
C MET A 264 10.19 -8.09 52.80
N GLU A 265 9.74 -7.90 51.56
CA GLU A 265 8.56 -7.09 51.25
C GLU A 265 7.23 -7.72 51.68
N ARG A 266 7.21 -9.02 52.01
CA ARG A 266 5.97 -9.72 52.36
C ARG A 266 5.49 -9.35 53.76
N GLN A 267 4.25 -8.88 53.83
CA GLN A 267 3.55 -8.52 55.07
C GLN A 267 2.89 -9.71 55.80
N PHE A 268 3.16 -10.95 55.38
CA PHE A 268 2.52 -12.15 55.93
C PHE A 268 3.42 -12.84 56.96
N THR A 269 2.93 -12.97 58.20
CA THR A 269 3.59 -13.75 59.25
C THR A 269 2.69 -14.91 59.66
N PHE A 270 3.19 -16.15 59.52
CA PHE A 270 2.46 -17.36 59.91
C PHE A 270 2.01 -17.32 61.38
N SER A 271 2.86 -16.82 62.28
CA SER A 271 2.52 -16.69 63.71
C SER A 271 1.26 -15.85 63.94
N ARG A 272 1.10 -14.74 63.20
CA ARG A 272 -0.08 -13.88 63.29
C ARG A 272 -1.31 -14.53 62.65
N ALA A 273 -1.11 -15.29 61.56
CA ALA A 273 -2.19 -16.05 60.93
C ALA A 273 -2.71 -17.14 61.88
N PHE A 274 -1.83 -17.91 62.53
CA PHE A 274 -2.24 -18.93 63.50
C PHE A 274 -2.93 -18.34 64.73
N ALA A 275 -2.45 -17.19 65.23
CA ALA A 275 -3.14 -16.46 66.31
C ALA A 275 -4.56 -16.06 65.90
N SER A 276 -4.72 -15.52 64.68
CA SER A 276 -6.04 -15.12 64.16
C SER A 276 -6.96 -16.33 63.97
N VAL A 277 -6.43 -17.46 63.50
CA VAL A 277 -7.21 -18.71 63.42
C VAL A 277 -7.72 -19.10 64.80
N ALA A 278 -6.84 -19.13 65.81
CA ALA A 278 -7.20 -19.54 67.16
C ALA A 278 -8.30 -18.65 67.78
N GLU A 279 -8.30 -17.35 67.51
CA GLU A 279 -9.32 -16.39 67.99
C GLU A 279 -10.69 -16.58 67.31
N VAL A 280 -10.70 -17.07 66.07
CA VAL A 280 -11.88 -17.07 65.19
C VAL A 280 -12.63 -18.41 65.24
N MET A 281 -12.00 -19.46 65.74
CA MET A 281 -12.60 -20.80 65.89
C MET A 281 -13.88 -20.76 66.77
N PRO A 282 -14.98 -21.40 66.34
CA PRO A 282 -16.16 -21.60 67.21
C PRO A 282 -15.83 -22.40 68.48
N GLU A 283 -16.54 -22.13 69.59
CA GLU A 283 -16.27 -22.74 70.91
C GLU A 283 -16.32 -24.27 70.92
N LYS A 284 -17.11 -24.87 70.04
CA LYS A 284 -17.27 -26.34 69.92
C LYS A 284 -16.28 -26.98 68.97
N THR A 285 -15.39 -26.21 68.37
CA THR A 285 -14.41 -26.71 67.39
C THR A 285 -13.01 -26.68 67.99
N TRP A 286 -12.18 -27.65 67.64
CA TRP A 286 -10.78 -27.68 68.06
C TRP A 286 -9.86 -27.87 66.87
N LEU A 287 -8.65 -27.31 66.97
CA LEU A 287 -7.62 -27.46 65.97
C LEU A 287 -6.85 -28.77 66.21
N VAL A 288 -6.73 -29.60 65.19
CA VAL A 288 -6.01 -30.87 65.22
C VAL A 288 -4.59 -30.68 64.69
N VAL A 289 -4.47 -30.11 63.49
CA VAL A 289 -3.19 -29.80 62.84
C VAL A 289 -3.29 -28.45 62.17
N ALA A 290 -2.22 -27.67 62.24
CA ALA A 290 -2.11 -26.39 61.55
C ALA A 290 -0.77 -26.33 60.83
N GLU A 291 -0.80 -26.42 59.50
CA GLU A 291 0.39 -26.37 58.65
C GLU A 291 0.42 -25.10 57.82
N GLY A 292 1.53 -24.38 57.89
CA GLY A 292 1.82 -23.25 57.01
C GLY A 292 2.90 -23.63 56.01
N LYS A 293 2.67 -23.39 54.71
CA LYS A 293 3.67 -23.63 53.66
C LYS A 293 3.84 -22.38 52.81
N ASP A 294 5.09 -21.98 52.58
CA ASP A 294 5.47 -20.92 51.66
C ASP A 294 6.37 -21.52 50.57
N LEU A 295 5.90 -21.46 49.33
CA LEU A 295 6.55 -22.09 48.18
C LEU A 295 7.51 -21.13 47.45
N LEU A 296 8.03 -20.09 48.11
CA LEU A 296 8.95 -19.10 47.51
C LEU A 296 10.16 -19.73 46.79
N TRP A 297 10.63 -20.89 47.27
CA TRP A 297 11.85 -21.55 46.79
C TRP A 297 11.60 -22.79 45.91
N GLU A 298 10.35 -23.17 45.66
CA GLU A 298 10.06 -24.31 44.77
C GLU A 298 10.30 -23.91 43.30
N LYS A 299 11.29 -24.55 42.66
CA LYS A 299 11.65 -24.37 41.23
C LYS A 299 10.60 -24.87 40.24
N ASN A 300 9.36 -25.13 40.66
CA ASN A 300 8.37 -25.73 39.79
C ASN A 300 7.53 -24.65 39.07
N PRO A 301 7.74 -24.40 37.76
CA PRO A 301 7.07 -23.33 37.03
C PRO A 301 5.54 -23.50 36.94
N ASN A 302 5.03 -24.71 37.23
CA ASN A 302 3.59 -25.02 37.17
C ASN A 302 2.87 -24.94 38.53
N LYS A 303 3.60 -24.83 39.65
CA LYS A 303 3.02 -24.43 40.93
C LYS A 303 3.30 -22.95 41.06
N ALA A 304 2.26 -22.14 41.01
CA ALA A 304 2.37 -20.68 41.03
C ALA A 304 3.42 -20.24 42.06
N LEU A 305 4.48 -19.62 41.56
CA LEU A 305 5.49 -18.94 42.37
C LEU A 305 4.75 -18.09 43.42
N GLY A 306 4.90 -18.45 44.69
CA GLY A 306 4.44 -17.62 45.80
C GLY A 306 3.03 -17.86 46.33
N GLU A 307 2.41 -19.03 46.12
CA GLU A 307 1.25 -19.40 46.94
C GLU A 307 1.72 -19.78 48.36
N HIS A 308 1.60 -18.84 49.31
CA HIS A 308 1.58 -19.16 50.74
C HIS A 308 0.19 -19.68 51.10
N TYR A 309 0.09 -20.74 51.89
CA TYR A 309 -1.19 -21.24 52.33
C TYR A 309 -1.15 -21.77 53.76
N LEU A 310 -2.33 -21.79 54.36
CA LEU A 310 -2.57 -22.40 55.66
C LEU A 310 -3.49 -23.60 55.45
N LEU A 311 -3.07 -24.77 55.93
CA LEU A 311 -3.88 -25.97 55.99
C LEU A 311 -4.25 -26.20 57.45
N LEU A 312 -5.55 -26.26 57.73
CA LEU A 312 -6.08 -26.42 59.08
C LEU A 312 -6.92 -27.70 59.11
N ASP A 313 -6.49 -28.68 59.89
CA ASP A 313 -7.31 -29.84 60.23
C ASP A 313 -8.01 -29.54 61.54
N THR A 314 -9.33 -29.69 61.55
CA THR A 314 -10.19 -29.19 62.62
C THR A 314 -11.23 -30.23 62.99
N GLY A 315 -11.53 -30.38 64.26
CA GLY A 315 -12.52 -31.31 64.76
C GLY A 315 -13.75 -30.60 65.32
N VAL A 316 -14.91 -31.24 65.18
CA VAL A 316 -16.18 -30.83 65.80
C VAL A 316 -16.95 -32.05 66.30
N PRO A 317 -17.60 -32.03 67.48
CA PRO A 317 -18.42 -33.13 67.95
C PRO A 317 -19.60 -33.38 67.00
N ASN A 318 -19.88 -34.65 66.68
CA ASN A 318 -20.99 -35.04 65.81
C ASN A 318 -21.60 -36.37 66.28
N THR A 319 -22.74 -36.27 66.95
CA THR A 319 -23.42 -37.40 67.60
C THR A 319 -24.19 -38.30 66.64
N SER A 320 -24.62 -37.80 65.48
CA SER A 320 -25.53 -38.53 64.58
C SER A 320 -24.87 -39.12 63.35
N GLY A 321 -23.64 -38.71 62.97
CA GLY A 321 -22.89 -39.24 61.83
C GLY A 321 -23.49 -38.90 60.44
N ASP A 322 -24.81 -38.86 60.33
CA ASP A 322 -25.59 -38.68 59.10
C ASP A 322 -25.80 -37.21 58.71
N THR A 323 -25.44 -36.26 59.58
CA THR A 323 -25.63 -34.81 59.33
C THR A 323 -24.31 -34.06 59.48
N THR A 324 -23.99 -33.21 58.51
CA THR A 324 -22.84 -32.30 58.56
C THR A 324 -23.05 -31.23 59.63
N PRO A 325 -22.16 -31.11 60.64
CA PRO A 325 -22.30 -30.10 61.70
C PRO A 325 -22.28 -28.67 61.13
N PRO A 326 -23.21 -27.77 61.55
CA PRO A 326 -23.26 -26.40 61.06
C PRO A 326 -21.97 -25.60 61.38
N GLU A 327 -21.25 -26.00 62.43
CA GLU A 327 -19.99 -25.38 62.86
C GLU A 327 -18.89 -25.46 61.80
N ILE A 328 -18.94 -26.42 60.86
CA ILE A 328 -17.99 -26.51 59.74
C ILE A 328 -18.16 -25.29 58.83
N ASN A 329 -19.40 -24.99 58.42
CA ASN A 329 -19.70 -23.84 57.58
C ASN A 329 -19.47 -22.52 58.31
N GLU A 330 -19.73 -22.50 59.62
CA GLU A 330 -19.44 -21.35 60.46
C GLU A 330 -17.94 -21.08 60.53
N THR A 331 -17.12 -22.10 60.76
CA THR A 331 -15.65 -22.00 60.80
C THR A 331 -15.11 -21.39 59.51
N VAL A 332 -15.52 -21.93 58.35
CA VAL A 332 -15.07 -21.41 57.05
C VAL A 332 -15.47 -19.93 56.88
N ARG A 333 -16.73 -19.58 57.16
CA ARG A 333 -17.21 -18.19 57.03
C ARG A 333 -16.53 -17.23 58.01
N ARG A 334 -16.25 -17.67 59.23
CA ARG A 334 -15.56 -16.87 60.24
C ARG A 334 -14.10 -16.61 59.82
N LEU A 335 -13.40 -17.64 59.32
CA LEU A 335 -12.05 -17.50 58.78
C LEU A 335 -11.97 -16.55 57.57
N GLU A 336 -12.97 -16.56 56.68
CA GLU A 336 -13.05 -15.61 55.56
C GLU A 336 -13.32 -14.16 55.99
N ARG A 337 -14.04 -13.98 57.10
CA ARG A 337 -14.44 -12.65 57.62
C ARG A 337 -13.42 -12.05 58.57
N ASP A 338 -12.42 -12.81 59.01
CA ASP A 338 -11.38 -12.29 59.88
C ASP A 338 -10.62 -11.14 59.20
N SER A 339 -10.35 -10.08 59.96
CA SER A 339 -9.80 -8.84 59.43
C SER A 339 -8.36 -8.98 58.92
N TYR A 340 -7.60 -9.92 59.49
CA TYR A 340 -6.23 -10.19 59.10
C TYR A 340 -6.18 -11.28 58.02
N LEU A 341 -6.81 -12.44 58.23
CA LEU A 341 -6.86 -13.53 57.26
C LEU A 341 -7.56 -13.11 55.98
N GLY A 342 -8.64 -12.33 56.05
CA GLY A 342 -9.31 -11.75 54.88
C GLY A 342 -8.41 -10.84 54.03
N ARG A 343 -7.34 -10.28 54.62
CA ARG A 343 -6.34 -9.47 53.90
C ARG A 343 -5.25 -10.32 53.26
N VAL A 344 -4.72 -11.30 54.00
CA VAL A 344 -3.51 -12.05 53.60
C VAL A 344 -3.80 -13.40 52.94
N LEU A 345 -4.92 -14.03 53.30
CA LEU A 345 -5.38 -15.35 52.86
C LEU A 345 -6.93 -15.38 52.69
N PRO A 346 -7.52 -14.53 51.83
CA PRO A 346 -8.97 -14.30 51.74
C PRO A 346 -9.82 -15.51 51.34
N ARG A 347 -9.22 -16.57 50.80
CA ARG A 347 -9.98 -17.69 50.24
C ARG A 347 -9.89 -18.89 51.17
N ALA A 348 -10.93 -19.11 51.97
CA ALA A 348 -11.06 -20.35 52.73
C ALA A 348 -11.81 -21.39 51.91
N LYS A 349 -11.23 -22.57 51.73
CA LYS A 349 -11.86 -23.67 51.01
C LYS A 349 -11.87 -24.92 51.89
N LEU A 350 -13.05 -25.48 52.10
CA LEU A 350 -13.19 -26.82 52.67
C LEU A 350 -12.64 -27.85 51.66
N VAL A 351 -11.66 -28.65 52.09
CA VAL A 351 -10.96 -29.62 51.24
C VAL A 351 -11.47 -31.03 51.48
N ASP A 352 -11.60 -31.40 52.75
CA ASP A 352 -11.98 -32.75 53.16
C ASP A 352 -12.84 -32.74 54.43
N VAL A 353 -13.69 -33.76 54.59
CA VAL A 353 -14.57 -33.96 55.75
C VAL A 353 -14.68 -35.45 56.01
N THR A 354 -14.19 -35.90 57.17
CA THR A 354 -14.19 -37.31 57.58
C THR A 354 -14.84 -37.45 58.96
N TRP A 355 -15.86 -38.29 59.08
CA TRP A 355 -16.44 -38.66 60.38
C TRP A 355 -15.60 -39.76 61.04
N ARG A 356 -15.42 -39.66 62.36
CA ARG A 356 -14.69 -40.61 63.20
C ARG A 356 -15.45 -40.83 64.50
N GLN A 357 -15.26 -42.00 65.10
CA GLN A 357 -15.81 -42.32 66.42
C GLN A 357 -14.69 -42.86 67.29
N GLU A 358 -14.51 -42.27 68.47
CA GLU A 358 -13.49 -42.68 69.43
C GLU A 358 -14.10 -42.67 70.84
N GLY A 359 -13.92 -43.75 71.59
CA GLY A 359 -14.44 -43.85 72.96
C GLY A 359 -15.96 -43.70 73.10
N GLY A 360 -16.74 -44.01 72.05
CA GLY A 360 -18.20 -43.87 72.05
C GLY A 360 -18.73 -42.49 71.64
N ASN A 361 -17.86 -41.48 71.52
CA ASN A 361 -18.23 -40.15 71.04
C ASN A 361 -17.88 -39.99 69.55
N GLY A 362 -18.87 -39.60 68.74
CA GLY A 362 -18.66 -39.27 67.33
C GLY A 362 -18.15 -37.84 67.15
N PHE A 363 -17.24 -37.63 66.21
CA PHE A 363 -16.77 -36.32 65.79
C PHE A 363 -16.44 -36.28 64.30
N THR A 364 -16.49 -35.10 63.71
CA THR A 364 -16.12 -34.87 62.32
C THR A 364 -14.83 -34.08 62.27
N VAL A 365 -13.83 -34.61 61.58
CA VAL A 365 -12.58 -33.92 61.24
C VAL A 365 -12.71 -33.34 59.85
N PHE A 366 -12.37 -32.07 59.66
CA PHE A 366 -12.43 -31.40 58.38
C PHE A 366 -11.21 -30.52 58.15
N THR A 367 -10.81 -30.43 56.88
CA THR A 367 -9.64 -29.69 56.45
C THR A 367 -10.04 -28.41 55.74
N VAL A 368 -9.53 -27.27 56.20
CA VAL A 368 -9.71 -25.95 55.58
C VAL A 368 -8.38 -25.46 55.01
N LEU A 369 -8.37 -25.14 53.72
CA LEU A 369 -7.26 -24.51 53.02
C LEU A 369 -7.50 -23.01 52.87
N LEU A 370 -6.66 -22.20 53.49
CA LEU A 370 -6.61 -20.75 53.33
C LEU A 370 -5.53 -20.38 52.31
N LYS A 371 -5.87 -19.58 51.29
CA LYS A 371 -4.94 -19.17 50.22
C LYS A 371 -5.11 -17.70 49.81
N PRO A 372 -4.07 -17.08 49.21
CA PRO A 372 -4.14 -15.71 48.69
C PRO A 372 -5.15 -15.58 47.54
N LYS A 373 -5.50 -14.33 47.23
CA LYS A 373 -6.22 -14.01 45.99
C LYS A 373 -5.27 -14.24 44.81
N LYS A 374 -5.76 -14.92 43.77
CA LYS A 374 -5.00 -15.12 42.52
C LYS A 374 -4.78 -13.79 41.82
#